data_AF-A0ABD5QPR7-F1
#
_entry.id   AF-A0ABD5QPR7-F1
#
_cell.length_a   1.000
_cell.length_b   1.000
_cell.length_c   1.000
_cell.angle_alpha   90.00
_cell.angle_beta   90.00
_cell.angle_gamma   90.00
#
_symmetry.space_group_name_H-M   'P 1'
#
loop_
_entity.id
_entity.type
_entity.pdbx_description
1 polymer ?
#
loop_
_entity_poly.entity_id
_entity_poly.type
_entity_poly.pdbx_seq_one_letter_code
_entity_poly.pdbx_strand_id
1 'polypeptide(L)'
;MAYSDDSSGGVFGVDVSGWVEQHRSRDVYEVVREPVQNALDTGSDLYVRVDYGDQSVTVEDYGDGVEDLSQFYDLFSGDKQYDPEKRGRFGRGVKEFIGASDETVISSTGGGLRFAFDAAYDEAREEYVVDASRELYPDARREEGTVVYGTNTEWTDDDLQEVEDFVERLWMPEDQDLYLEIYGEDAAPVREDVYTHEEPDAELERQYLPTLTAEDGVQQEEKRRTQVEVRKTSPGDGGVYELGIPVTTGEEFPFVFNVGQKTPVTERRNELDNSYRTELMQGLINDRLDLFDDDELGEDYVTQYISQFSHKTSSSVQQDYIERRFGTEPEDLLVYTNETPSIALTWGMQRQLPMENADEYSRNVRGILTKHCPTVQEWYSDQTDGQSIEVIEDPEPEQEAFLEYVEDELVPRTRTYGVDFELAYISEDTEDGQTHATYSPGDETVYLNAFADDWDRPSPRRIGTVLHELGHHETNPDEDGHGPDWYHAVEELSGDIIQDLQERLGGLYDDP
;
A
#
# COMPACT_ATOMS: atom_id res chain seq x y z
N MET A 1 62.87 -4.96 2.49
CA MET A 1 63.33 -6.13 3.26
C MET A 1 62.05 -6.73 3.82
N ALA A 2 61.49 -7.71 3.12
CA ALA A 2 60.13 -8.21 3.36
C ALA A 2 60.05 -8.91 4.72
N TYR A 3 59.20 -8.42 5.60
CA TYR A 3 58.78 -9.14 6.80
C TYR A 3 57.66 -10.11 6.37
N SER A 4 58.04 -11.35 6.04
CA SER A 4 57.12 -12.48 6.16
C SER A 4 57.19 -12.95 7.62
N ASP A 5 56.32 -12.44 8.48
CA ASP A 5 56.12 -13.04 9.80
C ASP A 5 55.19 -14.25 9.64
N ASP A 6 55.82 -15.36 9.28
CA ASP A 6 55.26 -16.69 9.29
C ASP A 6 55.25 -17.19 10.74
N SER A 7 54.24 -16.79 11.52
CA SER A 7 54.10 -17.28 12.91
C SER A 7 52.68 -17.36 13.49
N SER A 8 51.72 -17.89 12.72
CA SER A 8 50.70 -18.80 13.27
C SER A 8 50.02 -19.52 12.12
N GLY A 9 50.22 -20.83 12.01
CA GLY A 9 49.57 -21.66 11.00
C GLY A 9 48.05 -21.71 11.21
N GLY A 10 47.35 -20.69 10.74
CA GLY A 10 45.92 -20.72 10.53
C GLY A 10 45.57 -21.71 9.42
N VAL A 11 44.38 -22.31 9.49
CA VAL A 11 43.87 -23.20 8.43
C VAL A 11 43.64 -22.43 7.12
N PHE A 12 43.46 -21.10 7.21
CA PHE A 12 43.24 -20.18 6.11
C PHE A 12 44.15 -18.95 6.25
N GLY A 13 44.55 -18.37 5.11
CA GLY A 13 45.23 -17.08 5.02
C GLY A 13 44.44 -16.13 4.13
N VAL A 14 44.67 -14.83 4.28
CA VAL A 14 44.03 -13.77 3.50
C VAL A 14 45.01 -13.28 2.45
N ASP A 15 44.58 -13.25 1.18
CA ASP A 15 45.35 -12.61 0.12
C ASP A 15 45.08 -11.10 0.13
N VAL A 16 46.11 -10.30 0.40
CA VAL A 16 45.97 -8.85 0.59
C VAL A 16 45.67 -8.15 -0.73
N SER A 17 46.29 -8.58 -1.83
CA SER A 17 46.02 -8.02 -3.16
C SER A 17 44.56 -8.22 -3.55
N GLY A 18 44.06 -9.45 -3.45
CA GLY A 18 42.66 -9.77 -3.74
C GLY A 18 41.67 -9.04 -2.81
N TRP A 19 42.02 -8.84 -1.53
CA TRP A 19 41.20 -8.05 -0.59
C TRP A 19 41.07 -6.59 -1.05
N VAL A 20 42.18 -5.94 -1.38
CA VAL A 20 42.21 -4.55 -1.85
C VAL A 20 41.48 -4.41 -3.18
N GLU A 21 41.75 -5.28 -4.15
CA GLU A 21 41.05 -5.28 -5.45
C GLU A 21 39.53 -5.42 -5.28
N GLN A 22 39.09 -6.35 -4.43
CA GLN A 22 37.67 -6.58 -4.18
C GLN A 22 37.00 -5.33 -3.58
N HIS A 23 37.64 -4.63 -2.65
CA HIS A 23 37.03 -3.51 -1.93
C HIS A 23 37.14 -2.18 -2.65
N ARG A 24 38.18 -1.95 -3.48
CA ARG A 24 38.25 -0.78 -4.36
C ARG A 24 37.23 -0.81 -5.50
N SER A 25 36.70 -1.99 -5.84
CA SER A 25 35.64 -2.12 -6.85
C SER A 25 34.23 -1.77 -6.37
N ARG A 26 34.08 -1.39 -5.09
CA ARG A 26 32.79 -1.05 -4.48
C ARG A 26 32.61 0.46 -4.44
N ASP A 27 31.35 0.89 -4.45
CA ASP A 27 31.00 2.28 -4.26
C ASP A 27 31.47 2.76 -2.89
N VAL A 28 32.03 3.98 -2.82
CA VAL A 28 32.71 4.48 -1.62
C VAL A 28 31.77 4.59 -0.43
N TYR A 29 30.52 5.00 -0.66
CA TYR A 29 29.51 5.08 0.40
C TYR A 29 29.19 3.70 1.03
N GLU A 30 29.31 2.59 0.29
CA GLU A 30 29.08 1.25 0.84
C GLU A 30 30.14 0.87 1.90
N VAL A 31 31.40 1.30 1.70
CA VAL A 31 32.49 1.01 2.64
C VAL A 31 32.55 2.04 3.78
N VAL A 32 32.18 3.31 3.52
CA VAL A 32 32.05 4.36 4.56
C VAL A 32 30.88 4.11 5.51
N ARG A 33 29.84 3.43 5.06
CA ARG A 33 28.69 3.03 5.89
C ARG A 33 29.10 2.32 7.18
N GLU A 34 30.15 1.50 7.15
CA GLU A 34 30.57 0.68 8.30
C GLU A 34 31.24 1.48 9.45
N PRO A 35 32.20 2.40 9.21
CA PRO A 35 32.65 3.31 10.26
C PRO A 35 31.52 4.20 10.79
N VAL A 36 30.61 4.70 9.93
CA VAL A 36 29.42 5.48 10.35
C VAL A 36 28.53 4.68 11.31
N GLN A 37 28.21 3.43 10.97
CA GLN A 37 27.43 2.54 11.83
C GLN A 37 28.10 2.30 13.18
N ASN A 38 29.43 2.11 13.19
CA ASN A 38 30.16 1.89 14.43
C ASN A 38 30.16 3.11 15.34
N ALA A 39 30.26 4.31 14.76
CA ALA A 39 30.15 5.57 15.47
C ALA A 39 28.75 5.75 16.09
N LEU A 40 27.67 5.56 15.31
CA LEU A 40 26.29 5.65 15.83
C LEU A 40 25.98 4.60 16.92
N ASP A 41 26.60 3.43 16.85
CA ASP A 41 26.44 2.37 17.85
C ASP A 41 27.04 2.73 19.22
N THR A 42 27.90 3.75 19.29
CA THR A 42 28.51 4.20 20.56
C THR A 42 27.55 4.98 21.44
N GLY A 43 26.52 5.60 20.87
CA GLY A 43 25.61 6.46 21.60
C GLY A 43 26.00 7.95 21.62
N SER A 44 27.14 8.34 21.04
CA SER A 44 27.55 9.74 20.93
C SER A 44 27.11 10.37 19.61
N ASP A 45 27.24 11.69 19.53
CA ASP A 45 27.19 12.43 18.26
C ASP A 45 28.17 11.85 17.23
N LEU A 46 27.75 11.95 15.96
CA LEU A 46 28.48 11.50 14.79
C LEU A 46 29.09 12.69 14.07
N TYR A 47 30.38 12.61 13.75
CA TYR A 47 31.07 13.63 12.97
C TYR A 47 31.58 12.99 11.68
N VAL A 48 31.19 13.55 10.54
CA VAL A 48 31.64 13.10 9.23
C VAL A 48 32.25 14.27 8.48
N ARG A 49 33.45 14.05 7.94
CA ARG A 49 34.11 15.00 7.04
C ARG A 49 34.32 14.35 5.68
N VAL A 50 33.96 15.06 4.63
CA VAL A 50 34.25 14.69 3.24
C VAL A 50 35.14 15.78 2.64
N ASP A 51 36.30 15.41 2.12
CA ASP A 51 37.29 16.34 1.57
C ASP A 51 37.57 16.00 0.11
N TYR A 52 37.13 16.87 -0.80
CA TYR A 52 37.34 16.74 -2.24
C TYR A 52 38.77 17.09 -2.67
N GLY A 53 39.47 17.94 -1.91
CA GLY A 53 40.85 18.30 -2.20
C GLY A 53 41.83 17.18 -1.89
N ASP A 54 41.54 16.42 -0.83
CA ASP A 54 42.35 15.29 -0.34
C ASP A 54 41.78 13.91 -0.72
N GLN A 55 40.64 13.89 -1.41
CA GLN A 55 39.90 12.67 -1.79
C GLN A 55 39.72 11.73 -0.59
N SER A 56 39.22 12.27 0.52
CA SER A 56 39.24 11.59 1.81
C SER A 56 37.93 11.72 2.58
N VAL A 57 37.71 10.74 3.46
CA VAL A 57 36.55 10.68 4.37
C VAL A 57 37.06 10.44 5.78
N THR A 58 36.56 11.23 6.73
CA THR A 58 36.79 11.03 8.16
C THR A 58 35.47 10.77 8.86
N VAL A 59 35.44 9.75 9.70
CA VAL A 59 34.32 9.47 10.61
C VAL A 59 34.84 9.48 12.04
N GLU A 60 34.19 10.24 12.90
CA GLU A 60 34.56 10.44 14.30
C GLU A 60 33.37 10.29 15.25
N ASP A 61 33.62 9.65 16.39
CA ASP A 61 32.71 9.55 17.53
C ASP A 61 33.43 9.97 18.83
N TYR A 62 32.65 10.21 19.88
CA TYR A 62 33.12 10.58 21.22
C TYR A 62 32.63 9.59 22.29
N GLY A 63 32.41 8.32 21.91
CA GLY A 63 32.03 7.25 22.82
C GLY A 63 33.21 6.68 23.62
N ASP A 64 33.09 5.43 24.07
CA ASP A 64 34.11 4.76 24.90
C ASP A 64 35.46 4.50 24.17
N GLY A 65 35.46 4.53 22.83
CA GLY A 65 36.59 4.15 22.00
C GLY A 65 36.94 2.64 22.06
N VAL A 66 38.11 2.30 21.56
CA VAL A 66 38.61 0.92 21.38
C VAL A 66 40.01 0.80 22.00
N GLU A 67 40.09 0.09 23.12
CA GLU A 67 41.37 -0.17 23.81
C GLU A 67 42.22 -1.23 23.10
N ASP A 68 41.59 -2.30 22.61
CA ASP A 68 42.28 -3.36 21.86
C ASP A 68 42.26 -3.08 20.36
N LEU A 69 43.36 -2.51 19.85
CA LEU A 69 43.50 -2.13 18.45
C LEU A 69 43.50 -3.33 17.49
N SER A 70 43.64 -4.57 17.97
CA SER A 70 43.57 -5.75 17.10
C SER A 70 42.20 -5.92 16.45
N GLN A 71 41.16 -5.36 17.08
CA GLN A 71 39.82 -5.28 16.53
C GLN A 71 39.75 -4.56 15.18
N PHE A 72 40.76 -3.78 14.77
CA PHE A 72 40.78 -3.12 13.46
C PHE A 72 41.44 -3.95 12.35
N TYR A 73 42.15 -5.04 12.67
CA TYR A 73 42.85 -5.84 11.66
C TYR A 73 42.65 -7.35 11.77
N ASP A 74 42.07 -7.84 12.87
CA ASP A 74 41.67 -9.24 12.99
C ASP A 74 40.31 -9.43 12.31
N LEU A 75 40.27 -10.20 11.23
CA LEU A 75 39.02 -10.48 10.51
C LEU A 75 38.07 -11.32 11.37
N PHE A 76 36.76 -11.01 11.28
CA PHE A 76 35.68 -11.67 12.02
C PHE A 76 35.80 -11.55 13.56
N SER A 77 36.61 -10.62 14.04
CA SER A 77 36.61 -10.23 15.45
C SER A 77 35.47 -9.24 15.73
N GLY A 78 34.68 -9.50 16.77
CA GLY A 78 33.63 -8.60 17.25
C GLY A 78 32.41 -9.30 17.83
N ASP A 79 31.81 -8.68 18.84
CA ASP A 79 30.67 -9.26 19.58
C ASP A 79 29.31 -8.71 19.12
N LYS A 80 29.30 -7.60 18.36
CA LYS A 80 28.08 -6.91 17.89
C LYS A 80 27.24 -7.72 16.90
N GLN A 81 27.84 -8.73 16.26
CA GLN A 81 27.19 -9.55 15.25
C GLN A 81 25.87 -10.17 15.71
N TYR A 82 25.75 -10.47 17.01
CA TYR A 82 24.61 -11.16 17.60
C TYR A 82 23.60 -10.24 18.30
N ASP A 83 23.92 -8.96 18.46
CA ASP A 83 23.03 -7.98 19.08
C ASP A 83 22.10 -7.38 17.99
N PRO A 84 20.78 -7.62 18.03
CA PRO A 84 19.84 -7.09 17.04
C PRO A 84 19.61 -5.58 17.16
N GLU A 85 20.07 -4.93 18.23
CA GLU A 85 19.94 -3.49 18.50
C GLU A 85 21.20 -2.68 18.14
N LYS A 86 22.25 -3.37 17.69
CA LYS A 86 23.47 -2.75 17.16
C LYS A 86 23.53 -2.86 15.65
N ARG A 87 24.10 -1.88 14.95
CA ARG A 87 24.18 -1.87 13.49
C ARG A 87 25.24 -2.82 12.94
N GLY A 88 26.32 -3.04 13.68
CA GLY A 88 27.42 -3.92 13.26
C GLY A 88 27.02 -5.40 13.08
N ARG A 89 27.39 -6.02 11.95
CA ARG A 89 27.00 -7.40 11.59
C ARG A 89 28.11 -8.45 11.50
N PHE A 90 29.25 -8.11 10.90
CA PHE A 90 30.18 -9.14 10.38
C PHE A 90 31.62 -9.00 10.88
N GLY A 91 31.90 -8.06 11.78
CA GLY A 91 33.25 -7.85 12.35
C GLY A 91 34.33 -7.52 11.30
N ARG A 92 33.91 -7.12 10.09
CA ARG A 92 34.81 -6.91 8.95
C ARG A 92 34.67 -5.54 8.28
N GLY A 93 33.56 -4.82 8.48
CA GLY A 93 33.24 -3.60 7.72
C GLY A 93 34.35 -2.54 7.70
N VAL A 94 34.92 -2.20 8.87
CA VAL A 94 36.05 -1.25 8.94
C VAL A 94 37.28 -1.76 8.19
N LYS A 95 37.49 -3.08 8.09
CA LYS A 95 38.58 -3.67 7.30
C LYS A 95 38.32 -3.57 5.79
N GLU A 96 37.06 -3.59 5.38
CA GLU A 96 36.67 -3.34 3.99
C GLU A 96 36.97 -1.88 3.62
N PHE A 97 36.65 -0.92 4.50
CA PHE A 97 37.05 0.49 4.35
C PHE A 97 38.58 0.67 4.29
N ILE A 98 39.32 -0.01 5.18
CA ILE A 98 40.79 -0.04 5.14
C ILE A 98 41.28 -0.55 3.77
N GLY A 99 40.72 -1.65 3.26
CA GLY A 99 41.10 -2.22 1.96
C GLY A 99 40.71 -1.37 0.75
N ALA A 100 39.69 -0.52 0.88
CA ALA A 100 39.25 0.41 -0.16
C ALA A 100 40.08 1.71 -0.21
N SER A 101 40.92 1.97 0.80
CA SER A 101 41.74 3.17 0.89
C SER A 101 43.16 2.94 0.37
N ASP A 102 43.83 4.00 -0.10
CA ASP A 102 45.30 4.03 -0.25
C ASP A 102 45.96 4.13 1.13
N GLU A 103 45.40 4.96 2.00
CA GLU A 103 45.83 5.13 3.38
C GLU A 103 44.63 5.20 4.32
N THR A 104 44.73 4.52 5.47
CA THR A 104 43.77 4.65 6.57
C THR A 104 44.50 4.95 7.86
N VAL A 105 44.05 5.97 8.58
CA VAL A 105 44.55 6.33 9.92
C VAL A 105 43.40 6.17 10.91
N ILE A 106 43.65 5.37 11.95
CA ILE A 106 42.70 5.15 13.04
C ILE A 106 43.34 5.64 14.32
N SER A 107 42.63 6.44 15.11
CA SER A 107 43.06 6.84 16.45
C SER A 107 41.94 6.58 17.43
N SER A 108 42.24 5.90 18.54
CA SER A 108 41.26 5.55 19.57
C SER A 108 41.90 5.50 20.96
N THR A 109 41.15 5.07 21.97
CA THR A 109 41.61 5.02 23.37
C THR A 109 42.74 4.00 23.60
N GLY A 110 42.96 3.05 22.69
CA GLY A 110 44.10 2.13 22.71
C GLY A 110 45.40 2.66 22.09
N GLY A 111 45.33 3.76 21.34
CA GLY A 111 46.43 4.27 20.51
C GLY A 111 46.00 4.51 19.06
N GLY A 112 46.97 4.64 18.16
CA GLY A 112 46.73 4.81 16.73
C GLY A 112 47.27 3.69 15.86
N LEU A 113 46.68 3.55 14.68
CA LEU A 113 47.07 2.65 13.59
C LEU A 113 47.13 3.45 12.29
N ARG A 114 48.10 3.11 11.42
CA ARG A 114 48.06 3.49 10.01
C ARG A 114 48.23 2.27 9.14
N PHE A 115 47.37 2.17 8.15
CA PHE A 115 47.44 1.21 7.06
C PHE A 115 47.77 1.97 5.80
N ALA A 116 48.66 1.44 4.97
CA ALA A 116 48.95 1.99 3.65
C ALA A 116 49.09 0.86 2.64
N PHE A 117 48.48 1.05 1.47
CA PHE A 117 48.48 0.11 0.35
C PHE A 117 48.98 0.83 -0.90
N ASP A 118 50.10 0.37 -1.43
CA ASP A 118 50.64 0.82 -2.72
C ASP A 118 50.34 -0.27 -3.75
N ALA A 119 49.29 -0.06 -4.54
CA ALA A 119 48.83 -0.99 -5.55
C ALA A 119 49.47 -0.66 -6.90
N ALA A 120 50.21 -1.62 -7.47
CA ALA A 120 50.82 -1.47 -8.78
C ALA A 120 50.56 -2.71 -9.65
N TYR A 121 50.23 -2.50 -10.92
CA TYR A 121 50.16 -3.59 -11.89
C TYR A 121 51.56 -4.08 -12.25
N ASP A 122 51.84 -5.35 -11.97
CA ASP A 122 53.10 -5.99 -12.32
C ASP A 122 52.99 -6.60 -13.72
N GLU A 123 53.54 -5.90 -14.72
CA GLU A 123 53.55 -6.35 -16.12
C GLU A 123 54.21 -7.72 -16.33
N ALA A 124 55.16 -8.12 -15.48
CA ALA A 124 55.87 -9.40 -15.62
C ALA A 124 55.06 -10.58 -15.08
N ARG A 125 54.15 -10.32 -14.15
CA ARG A 125 53.26 -11.31 -13.54
C ARG A 125 51.84 -11.28 -14.10
N GLU A 126 51.51 -10.24 -14.86
CA GLU A 126 50.16 -9.97 -15.36
C GLU A 126 49.11 -9.92 -14.22
N GLU A 127 49.51 -9.38 -13.06
CA GLU A 127 48.67 -9.29 -11.85
C GLU A 127 48.88 -7.97 -11.11
N TYR A 128 47.89 -7.55 -10.31
CA TYR A 128 48.06 -6.46 -9.35
C TYR A 128 48.80 -6.94 -8.12
N VAL A 129 49.89 -6.24 -7.78
CA VAL A 129 50.65 -6.47 -6.57
C VAL A 129 50.43 -5.30 -5.63
N VAL A 130 50.04 -5.60 -4.39
CA VAL A 130 49.83 -4.60 -3.36
C VAL A 130 50.95 -4.71 -2.32
N ASP A 131 51.75 -3.64 -2.21
CA ASP A 131 52.66 -3.47 -1.08
C ASP A 131 51.87 -2.87 0.10
N ALA A 132 51.60 -3.70 1.10
CA ALA A 132 50.83 -3.32 2.28
C ALA A 132 51.72 -3.09 3.50
N SER A 133 51.40 -2.07 4.29
CA SER A 133 52.05 -1.80 5.57
C SER A 133 51.04 -1.46 6.67
N ARG A 134 51.42 -1.79 7.91
CA ARG A 134 50.68 -1.44 9.13
C ARG A 134 51.64 -0.91 10.17
N GLU A 135 51.38 0.29 10.67
CA GLU A 135 52.18 0.94 11.72
C GLU A 135 51.31 1.23 12.95
N LEU A 136 51.90 1.08 14.14
CA LEU A 136 51.28 1.39 15.43
C LEU A 136 51.84 2.71 15.98
N TYR A 137 50.96 3.59 16.47
CA TYR A 137 51.31 4.83 17.14
C TYR A 137 50.69 4.89 18.54
N PRO A 138 51.36 4.36 19.57
CA PRO A 138 50.84 4.39 20.94
C PRO A 138 50.57 5.80 21.46
N ASP A 139 51.33 6.80 20.97
CA ASP A 139 51.20 8.20 21.39
C ASP A 139 50.00 8.92 20.73
N ALA A 140 49.38 8.33 19.69
CA ALA A 140 48.15 8.85 19.06
C ALA A 140 46.87 8.39 19.80
N ARG A 141 47.01 8.02 21.07
CA ARG A 141 45.90 7.64 21.94
C ARG A 141 44.96 8.82 22.17
N ARG A 142 43.67 8.59 22.02
CA ARG A 142 42.61 9.54 22.37
C ARG A 142 42.19 9.40 23.83
N GLU A 143 41.66 10.49 24.39
CA GLU A 143 41.02 10.45 25.72
C GLU A 143 39.69 9.69 25.66
N GLU A 144 38.93 9.88 24.59
CA GLU A 144 37.65 9.22 24.31
C GLU A 144 37.43 9.07 22.78
N GLY A 145 36.48 8.20 22.42
CA GLY A 145 36.01 8.00 21.06
C GLY A 145 37.02 7.40 20.09
N THR A 146 36.63 7.39 18.82
CA THR A 146 37.46 6.87 17.72
C THR A 146 37.37 7.80 16.52
N VAL A 147 38.50 8.00 15.84
CA VAL A 147 38.56 8.61 14.51
C VAL A 147 39.02 7.55 13.51
N VAL A 148 38.31 7.46 12.39
CA VAL A 148 38.68 6.66 11.23
C VAL A 148 38.78 7.61 10.04
N TYR A 149 39.99 7.81 9.54
CA TYR A 149 40.29 8.58 8.35
C TYR A 149 40.73 7.62 7.24
N GLY A 150 40.22 7.81 6.01
CA GLY A 150 40.70 7.10 4.84
C GLY A 150 40.77 8.03 3.63
N THR A 151 41.78 7.84 2.78
CA THR A 151 41.95 8.55 1.50
C THR A 151 42.26 7.55 0.40
N ASN A 152 41.79 7.82 -0.81
CA ASN A 152 42.18 7.11 -2.01
C ASN A 152 42.19 8.07 -3.21
N THR A 153 43.31 8.10 -3.91
CA THR A 153 43.51 8.96 -5.08
C THR A 153 42.60 8.61 -6.26
N GLU A 154 42.00 7.41 -6.25
CA GLU A 154 41.05 6.93 -7.24
C GLU A 154 39.60 7.33 -6.94
N TRP A 155 39.28 7.82 -5.73
CA TRP A 155 37.93 8.30 -5.41
C TRP A 155 37.62 9.59 -6.14
N THR A 156 36.56 9.59 -6.93
CA THR A 156 36.13 10.75 -7.71
C THR A 156 35.23 11.68 -6.91
N ASP A 157 35.03 12.90 -7.40
CA ASP A 157 34.05 13.84 -6.84
C ASP A 157 32.63 13.24 -6.78
N ASP A 158 32.27 12.42 -7.78
CA ASP A 158 30.98 11.73 -7.82
C ASP A 158 30.88 10.67 -6.70
N ASP A 159 31.96 9.91 -6.46
CA ASP A 159 32.00 8.93 -5.36
C ASP A 159 31.87 9.60 -3.98
N LEU A 160 32.51 10.76 -3.80
CA LEU A 160 32.41 11.53 -2.56
C LEU A 160 31.02 12.15 -2.40
N GLN A 161 30.41 12.61 -3.49
CA GLN A 161 29.02 13.07 -3.47
C GLN A 161 28.06 11.96 -3.05
N GLU A 162 28.29 10.71 -3.47
CA GLU A 162 27.50 9.57 -2.99
C GLU A 162 27.66 9.31 -1.49
N VAL A 163 28.83 9.61 -0.91
CA VAL A 163 29.05 9.57 0.54
C VAL A 163 28.25 10.67 1.23
N GLU A 164 28.25 11.90 0.70
CA GLU A 164 27.40 12.97 1.21
C GLU A 164 25.94 12.55 1.19
N ASP A 165 25.42 12.18 0.03
CA ASP A 165 24.06 11.71 -0.19
C ASP A 165 23.63 10.59 0.77
N PHE A 166 24.55 9.67 1.08
CA PHE A 166 24.32 8.61 2.05
C PHE A 166 24.21 9.15 3.48
N VAL A 167 25.13 10.03 3.89
CA VAL A 167 25.21 10.61 5.24
C VAL A 167 24.03 11.54 5.51
N GLU A 168 23.62 12.35 4.52
CA GLU A 168 22.46 13.24 4.62
C GLU A 168 21.14 12.49 4.76
N ARG A 169 21.08 11.25 4.25
CA ARG A 169 19.89 10.41 4.36
C ARG A 169 19.79 9.72 5.70
N LEU A 170 20.81 9.72 6.57
CA LEU A 170 20.76 9.02 7.84
C LEU A 170 19.57 9.48 8.69
N TRP A 171 18.83 8.53 9.24
CA TRP A 171 17.79 8.82 10.21
C TRP A 171 18.40 8.81 11.60
N MET A 172 18.59 10.00 12.15
CA MET A 172 19.32 10.17 13.40
C MET A 172 18.50 9.73 14.62
N PRO A 173 19.11 9.04 15.60
CA PRO A 173 18.48 8.76 16.89
C PRO A 173 18.15 10.04 17.68
N GLU A 174 17.12 10.01 18.53
CA GLU A 174 16.66 11.17 19.32
C GLU A 174 17.75 11.89 20.12
N ASP A 175 18.72 11.13 20.65
CA ASP A 175 19.77 11.61 21.55
C ASP A 175 21.13 11.84 20.85
N GLN A 176 21.17 11.87 19.51
CA GLN A 176 22.42 12.00 18.73
C GLN A 176 22.26 12.99 17.59
N ASP A 177 23.28 13.84 17.41
CA ASP A 177 23.38 14.73 16.26
C ASP A 177 24.47 14.25 15.28
N LEU A 178 24.26 14.51 13.98
CA LEU A 178 25.25 14.33 12.93
C LEU A 178 25.78 15.69 12.50
N TYR A 179 27.10 15.85 12.55
CA TYR A 179 27.83 17.00 12.04
C TYR A 179 28.53 16.61 10.74
N LEU A 180 28.14 17.22 9.63
CA LEU A 180 28.73 16.99 8.31
C LEU A 180 29.54 18.21 7.88
N GLU A 181 30.85 18.03 7.67
CA GLU A 181 31.73 19.06 7.13
C GLU A 181 32.22 18.68 5.74
N ILE A 182 32.02 19.56 4.75
CA ILE A 182 32.51 19.37 3.38
C ILE A 182 33.66 20.33 3.11
N TYR A 183 34.76 19.81 2.58
CA TYR A 183 35.97 20.55 2.22
C TYR A 183 36.21 20.49 0.71
N GLY A 184 36.61 21.63 0.14
CA GLY A 184 37.09 21.72 -1.24
C GLY A 184 38.61 21.70 -1.30
N GLU A 185 39.20 22.36 -2.30
CA GLU A 185 40.66 22.48 -2.43
C GLU A 185 41.33 23.32 -1.30
N ASP A 186 40.55 24.10 -0.56
CA ASP A 186 41.03 24.98 0.50
C ASP A 186 40.90 24.34 1.89
N ALA A 187 41.77 24.74 2.83
CA ALA A 187 41.84 24.17 4.19
C ALA A 187 40.68 24.58 5.15
N ALA A 188 39.60 25.15 4.63
CA ALA A 188 38.43 25.54 5.42
C ALA A 188 37.18 24.89 4.82
N PRO A 189 36.21 24.48 5.65
CA PRO A 189 35.00 23.83 5.14
C PRO A 189 34.22 24.80 4.25
N VAL A 190 33.74 24.29 3.13
CA VAL A 190 32.86 25.02 2.20
C VAL A 190 31.40 24.90 2.61
N ARG A 191 31.06 23.84 3.36
CA ARG A 191 29.71 23.57 3.88
C ARG A 191 29.83 22.87 5.24
N GLU A 192 28.98 23.26 6.17
CA GLU A 192 28.86 22.68 7.51
C GLU A 192 27.36 22.54 7.78
N ASP A 193 26.90 21.32 7.98
CA ASP A 193 25.50 21.00 8.25
C ASP A 193 25.37 20.15 9.52
N VAL A 194 24.23 20.33 10.20
CA VAL A 194 23.88 19.56 11.39
C VAL A 194 22.53 18.90 11.13
N TYR A 195 22.50 17.58 11.24
CA TYR A 195 21.31 16.76 11.09
C TYR A 195 20.95 16.19 12.45
N THR A 196 19.74 16.47 12.91
CA THR A 196 19.20 16.00 14.19
C THR A 196 18.11 14.96 13.93
N HIS A 197 17.62 14.32 14.98
CA HIS A 197 16.43 13.51 14.89
C HIS A 197 15.23 14.28 14.31
N GLU A 198 14.48 13.63 13.42
CA GLU A 198 13.20 14.10 12.90
C GLU A 198 12.07 13.30 13.53
N GLU A 199 11.06 13.98 14.09
CA GLU A 199 9.88 13.30 14.64
C GLU A 199 9.16 12.53 13.52
N PRO A 200 8.87 11.23 13.70
CA PRO A 200 8.15 10.45 12.70
C PRO A 200 6.68 10.88 12.58
N ASP A 201 6.09 10.72 11.39
CA ASP A 201 4.65 10.90 11.18
C ASP A 201 3.83 9.80 11.89
N ALA A 202 4.46 8.63 12.09
CA ALA A 202 3.89 7.54 12.85
C ALA A 202 4.91 6.61 13.48
N GLU A 203 4.49 5.98 14.56
CA GLU A 203 5.19 4.86 15.17
C GLU A 203 4.30 3.63 15.25
N LEU A 204 4.85 2.49 14.85
CA LEU A 204 4.20 1.19 14.88
C LEU A 204 4.79 0.38 16.03
N GLU A 205 4.21 0.48 17.23
CA GLU A 205 4.81 0.00 18.50
C GLU A 205 4.94 -1.55 18.63
N ARG A 206 4.34 -2.35 17.73
CA ARG A 206 4.19 -3.81 17.92
C ARG A 206 4.32 -4.65 16.66
N GLN A 207 5.19 -4.24 15.74
CA GLN A 207 5.42 -5.03 14.52
C GLN A 207 6.23 -6.29 14.83
N TYR A 208 5.80 -7.44 14.29
CA TYR A 208 6.41 -8.74 14.54
C TYR A 208 7.20 -9.20 13.33
N LEU A 209 8.41 -8.66 13.19
CA LEU A 209 9.21 -8.74 11.96
C LEU A 209 10.42 -9.66 12.13
N PRO A 210 10.86 -10.33 11.04
CA PRO A 210 12.12 -11.08 11.04
C PRO A 210 13.33 -10.21 11.42
N THR A 211 14.27 -10.82 12.11
CA THR A 211 15.58 -10.27 12.48
C THR A 211 16.61 -11.39 12.49
N LEU A 212 17.89 -11.03 12.53
CA LEU A 212 18.98 -11.96 12.75
C LEU A 212 19.33 -11.99 14.25
N THR A 213 19.30 -13.18 14.83
CA THR A 213 19.82 -13.49 16.16
C THR A 213 20.91 -14.55 16.03
N ALA A 214 21.60 -14.87 17.12
CA ALA A 214 22.42 -16.06 17.17
C ALA A 214 22.09 -16.94 18.35
N GLU A 215 22.00 -18.23 18.05
CA GLU A 215 21.92 -19.29 19.04
C GLU A 215 23.10 -20.24 18.81
N ASP A 216 23.78 -20.62 19.88
CA ASP A 216 24.93 -21.56 19.85
C ASP A 216 26.04 -21.17 18.84
N GLY A 217 26.22 -19.87 18.59
CA GLY A 217 27.23 -19.34 17.65
C GLY A 217 26.84 -19.46 16.17
N VAL A 218 25.59 -19.84 15.87
CA VAL A 218 25.03 -19.91 14.53
C VAL A 218 24.00 -18.80 14.37
N GLN A 219 24.11 -18.03 13.28
CA GLN A 219 23.10 -17.03 12.92
C GLN A 219 21.79 -17.74 12.54
N GLN A 220 20.69 -17.30 13.13
CA GLN A 220 19.34 -17.77 12.82
C GLN A 220 18.43 -16.58 12.58
N GLU A 221 17.46 -16.77 11.68
CA GLU A 221 16.40 -15.81 11.47
C GLU A 221 15.25 -16.10 12.43
N GLU A 222 14.85 -15.10 13.20
CA GLU A 222 13.74 -15.20 14.15
C GLU A 222 12.83 -13.98 14.00
N LYS A 223 11.56 -14.13 14.39
CA LYS A 223 10.64 -12.99 14.47
C LYS A 223 10.60 -12.43 15.89
N ARG A 224 10.87 -11.13 16.05
CA ARG A 224 10.70 -10.43 17.32
C ARG A 224 9.77 -9.22 17.18
N ARG A 225 9.26 -8.76 18.32
CA ARG A 225 8.53 -7.49 18.38
C ARG A 225 9.53 -6.33 18.29
N THR A 226 9.28 -5.40 17.38
CA THR A 226 10.08 -4.19 17.20
C THR A 226 9.18 -2.98 16.99
N GLN A 227 9.71 -1.80 17.29
CA GLN A 227 9.16 -0.53 16.86
C GLN A 227 9.58 -0.26 15.42
N VAL A 228 8.70 0.38 14.65
CA VAL A 228 9.00 0.90 13.33
C VAL A 228 8.50 2.35 13.29
N GLU A 229 9.40 3.26 13.01
CA GLU A 229 9.08 4.66 12.77
C GLU A 229 8.77 4.84 11.28
N VAL A 230 7.83 5.71 10.95
CA VAL A 230 7.35 5.91 9.59
C VAL A 230 7.30 7.39 9.28
N ARG A 231 7.86 7.76 8.13
CA ARG A 231 7.72 9.10 7.53
C ARG A 231 7.01 8.98 6.19
N LYS A 232 6.01 9.82 5.95
CA LYS A 232 5.34 9.96 4.65
C LYS A 232 6.25 10.73 3.70
N THR A 233 6.38 10.25 2.48
CA THR A 233 7.18 10.85 1.41
C THR A 233 6.34 10.97 0.14
N SER A 234 6.96 11.33 -0.99
CA SER A 234 6.31 11.17 -2.29
C SER A 234 6.48 9.72 -2.78
N PRO A 235 5.58 9.24 -3.66
CA PRO A 235 5.79 7.98 -4.37
C PRO A 235 7.12 7.99 -5.13
N GLY A 236 7.91 6.92 -5.00
CA GLY A 236 9.26 6.84 -5.58
C GLY A 236 10.37 7.41 -4.69
N ASP A 237 10.05 8.07 -3.57
CA ASP A 237 11.01 8.50 -2.55
C ASP A 237 11.01 7.58 -1.32
N GLY A 238 10.21 6.51 -1.34
CA GLY A 238 10.09 5.58 -0.23
C GLY A 238 11.34 4.73 -0.01
N GLY A 239 11.38 4.05 1.14
CA GLY A 239 12.52 3.22 1.49
C GLY A 239 12.39 2.47 2.80
N VAL A 240 13.36 1.59 3.07
CA VAL A 240 13.47 0.87 4.34
C VAL A 240 14.86 1.10 4.92
N TYR A 241 14.86 1.40 6.22
CA TYR A 241 16.02 1.77 7.00
C TYR A 241 16.18 0.75 8.14
N GLU A 242 17.42 0.34 8.40
CA GLU A 242 17.81 -0.52 9.51
C GLU A 242 18.50 0.35 10.57
N LEU A 243 17.85 0.54 11.72
CA LEU A 243 18.41 1.34 12.82
C LEU A 243 18.91 2.72 12.35
N GLY A 244 18.13 3.34 11.46
CA GLY A 244 18.41 4.64 10.86
C GLY A 244 19.40 4.66 9.69
N ILE A 245 19.89 3.49 9.26
CA ILE A 245 20.74 3.37 8.06
C ILE A 245 19.88 3.00 6.85
N PRO A 246 19.94 3.74 5.73
CA PRO A 246 19.26 3.35 4.49
C PRO A 246 19.69 1.96 4.02
N VAL A 247 18.71 1.08 3.76
CA VAL A 247 18.91 -0.25 3.15
C VAL A 247 18.36 -0.25 1.73
N THR A 248 17.12 0.20 1.57
CA THR A 248 16.48 0.36 0.26
C THR A 248 15.91 1.77 0.15
N THR A 249 15.98 2.33 -1.05
CA THR A 249 15.54 3.68 -1.39
C THR A 249 14.91 3.66 -2.77
N GLY A 250 14.07 4.65 -3.07
CA GLY A 250 13.45 4.74 -4.39
C GLY A 250 12.22 3.83 -4.54
N GLU A 251 11.61 3.41 -3.44
CA GLU A 251 10.48 2.47 -3.46
C GLU A 251 9.20 3.18 -3.96
N GLU A 252 8.33 2.44 -4.66
CA GLU A 252 7.11 3.00 -5.25
C GLU A 252 6.11 3.51 -4.18
N PHE A 253 6.10 2.90 -3.00
CA PHE A 253 5.24 3.33 -1.90
C PHE A 253 5.77 4.64 -1.27
N PRO A 254 4.89 5.57 -0.86
CA PRO A 254 5.27 6.90 -0.39
C PRO A 254 5.65 6.93 1.10
N PHE A 255 6.46 5.97 1.56
CA PHE A 255 6.85 5.90 2.97
C PHE A 255 8.30 5.49 3.15
N VAL A 256 8.95 6.08 4.14
CA VAL A 256 10.22 5.60 4.68
C VAL A 256 9.96 4.90 6.01
N PHE A 257 10.37 3.64 6.10
CA PHE A 257 10.25 2.83 7.32
C PHE A 257 11.61 2.73 8.01
N ASN A 258 11.77 3.31 9.20
CA ASN A 258 12.92 3.08 10.06
C ASN A 258 12.64 1.97 11.06
N VAL A 259 13.28 0.81 10.83
CA VAL A 259 13.09 -0.40 11.61
C VAL A 259 14.07 -0.40 12.78
N GLY A 260 13.55 -0.42 14.01
CA GLY A 260 14.33 -0.42 15.26
C GLY A 260 15.09 -1.72 15.58
N GLN A 261 15.49 -2.47 14.54
CA GLN A 261 16.22 -3.73 14.66
C GLN A 261 16.97 -4.06 13.36
N LYS A 262 17.89 -5.03 13.44
CA LYS A 262 18.46 -5.69 12.25
C LYS A 262 17.37 -6.32 11.37
N THR A 263 17.49 -6.09 10.06
CA THR A 263 16.63 -6.62 9.00
C THR A 263 17.32 -7.78 8.25
N PRO A 264 16.64 -8.80 7.73
CA PRO A 264 17.29 -9.93 7.05
C PRO A 264 17.77 -9.53 5.63
N VAL A 265 18.81 -8.70 5.55
CA VAL A 265 19.38 -8.19 4.30
C VAL A 265 20.57 -9.01 3.82
N THR A 266 20.91 -8.82 2.54
CA THR A 266 22.13 -9.37 1.93
C THR A 266 23.40 -8.83 2.61
N GLU A 267 24.54 -9.45 2.28
CA GLU A 267 25.86 -9.06 2.78
C GLU A 267 26.21 -7.58 2.48
N ARG A 268 25.76 -7.06 1.33
CA ARG A 268 25.93 -5.66 0.93
C ARG A 268 24.89 -4.71 1.52
N ARG A 269 23.86 -5.24 2.18
CA ARG A 269 22.79 -4.48 2.85
C ARG A 269 22.10 -3.46 1.93
N ASN A 270 21.85 -3.86 0.70
CA ASN A 270 21.19 -3.04 -0.33
C ASN A 270 19.91 -3.69 -0.89
N GLU A 271 19.56 -4.87 -0.36
CA GLU A 271 18.42 -5.64 -0.80
C GLU A 271 17.70 -6.23 0.41
N LEU A 272 16.39 -6.10 0.39
CA LEU A 272 15.46 -6.67 1.36
C LEU A 272 14.45 -7.57 0.63
N ASP A 273 13.94 -8.59 1.30
CA ASP A 273 12.92 -9.47 0.72
C ASP A 273 11.56 -8.75 0.57
N ASN A 274 10.84 -9.05 -0.51
CA ASN A 274 9.52 -8.45 -0.78
C ASN A 274 8.48 -8.77 0.30
N SER A 275 8.58 -9.94 0.95
CA SER A 275 7.69 -10.28 2.06
C SER A 275 7.90 -9.36 3.25
N TYR A 276 9.12 -8.84 3.48
CA TYR A 276 9.40 -7.91 4.56
C TYR A 276 8.74 -6.55 4.32
N ARG A 277 8.91 -6.00 3.11
CA ARG A 277 8.22 -4.77 2.67
C ARG A 277 6.70 -4.90 2.82
N THR A 278 6.20 -6.08 2.46
CA THR A 278 4.79 -6.40 2.57
C THR A 278 4.30 -6.42 4.01
N GLU A 279 5.06 -6.99 4.94
CA GLU A 279 4.74 -6.97 6.37
C GLU A 279 4.73 -5.53 6.94
N LEU A 280 5.67 -4.67 6.50
CA LEU A 280 5.71 -3.25 6.89
C LEU A 280 4.48 -2.48 6.41
N MET A 281 4.15 -2.54 5.11
CA MET A 281 2.97 -1.88 4.55
C MET A 281 1.67 -2.39 5.18
N GLN A 282 1.59 -3.69 5.46
CA GLN A 282 0.45 -4.28 6.14
C GLN A 282 0.31 -3.74 7.57
N GLY A 283 1.41 -3.62 8.31
CA GLY A 283 1.43 -3.01 9.63
C GLY A 283 0.97 -1.56 9.61
N LEU A 284 1.46 -0.79 8.64
CA LEU A 284 1.09 0.61 8.44
C LEU A 284 -0.41 0.78 8.18
N ILE A 285 -0.96 0.05 7.21
CA ILE A 285 -2.38 0.13 6.86
C ILE A 285 -3.27 -0.26 8.03
N ASN A 286 -2.88 -1.29 8.79
CA ASN A 286 -3.70 -1.76 9.90
C ASN A 286 -3.70 -0.81 11.10
N ASP A 287 -2.60 -0.08 11.33
CA ASP A 287 -2.45 0.73 12.53
C ASP A 287 -2.68 2.22 12.26
N ARG A 288 -2.41 2.70 11.04
CA ARG A 288 -2.33 4.12 10.67
C ARG A 288 -2.89 4.41 9.27
N LEU A 289 -4.09 3.91 8.98
CA LEU A 289 -4.81 4.26 7.75
C LEU A 289 -5.01 5.79 7.60
N ASP A 290 -5.02 6.54 8.71
CA ASP A 290 -5.09 8.00 8.77
C ASP A 290 -3.93 8.73 8.07
N LEU A 291 -2.80 8.05 7.81
CA LEU A 291 -1.68 8.65 7.08
C LEU A 291 -1.89 8.72 5.56
N PHE A 292 -2.83 7.93 5.03
CA PHE A 292 -3.20 7.96 3.62
C PHE A 292 -4.24 9.05 3.41
N ASP A 293 -4.16 9.80 2.33
CA ASP A 293 -5.24 10.70 1.92
C ASP A 293 -6.35 9.90 1.23
N ASP A 294 -7.58 10.43 1.19
CA ASP A 294 -8.73 9.67 0.65
C ASP A 294 -8.54 9.29 -0.83
N ASP A 295 -7.89 10.17 -1.62
CA ASP A 295 -7.53 9.90 -3.02
C ASP A 295 -6.50 8.75 -3.14
N GLU A 296 -5.60 8.60 -2.15
CA GLU A 296 -4.58 7.55 -2.13
C GLU A 296 -5.17 6.16 -1.85
N LEU A 297 -6.34 6.09 -1.22
CA LEU A 297 -7.02 4.81 -0.95
C LEU A 297 -7.39 4.08 -2.25
N GLY A 298 -7.46 4.81 -3.37
CA GLY A 298 -7.64 4.31 -4.72
C GLY A 298 -6.44 3.56 -5.31
N GLU A 299 -5.23 3.87 -4.84
CA GLU A 299 -3.97 3.52 -5.49
C GLU A 299 -3.63 2.02 -5.39
N ASP A 300 -2.89 1.51 -6.38
CA ASP A 300 -2.53 0.09 -6.47
C ASP A 300 -1.75 -0.38 -5.23
N TYR A 301 -0.82 0.45 -4.74
CA TYR A 301 -0.02 0.15 -3.55
C TYR A 301 -0.81 0.23 -2.24
N VAL A 302 -2.07 0.68 -2.22
CA VAL A 302 -2.94 0.59 -1.04
C VAL A 302 -3.90 -0.59 -1.22
N THR A 303 -4.58 -0.59 -2.37
CA THR A 303 -5.58 -1.61 -2.69
C THR A 303 -4.99 -2.99 -2.65
N GLN A 304 -3.77 -3.22 -3.17
CA GLN A 304 -3.11 -4.52 -3.17
C GLN A 304 -2.92 -5.09 -1.76
N TYR A 305 -2.52 -4.29 -0.78
CA TYR A 305 -2.27 -4.80 0.57
C TYR A 305 -3.57 -5.02 1.36
N ILE A 306 -4.52 -4.08 1.28
CA ILE A 306 -5.85 -4.25 1.87
C ILE A 306 -6.52 -5.52 1.32
N SER A 307 -6.38 -5.72 0.01
CA SER A 307 -6.81 -6.88 -0.76
C SER A 307 -6.15 -8.18 -0.28
N GLN A 308 -4.83 -8.26 -0.41
CA GLN A 308 -4.05 -9.48 -0.17
C GLN A 308 -4.08 -9.92 1.30
N PHE A 309 -4.25 -8.97 2.22
CA PHE A 309 -4.20 -9.19 3.67
C PHE A 309 -5.50 -8.86 4.39
N SER A 310 -6.64 -8.87 3.71
CA SER A 310 -7.98 -8.68 4.31
C SER A 310 -8.30 -9.59 5.50
N HIS A 311 -7.63 -10.75 5.61
CA HIS A 311 -7.76 -11.67 6.75
C HIS A 311 -6.90 -11.27 7.97
N LYS A 312 -5.91 -10.39 7.77
CA LYS A 312 -5.02 -9.86 8.82
C LYS A 312 -5.32 -8.40 9.17
N THR A 313 -5.95 -7.65 8.28
CA THR A 313 -6.45 -6.30 8.56
C THR A 313 -7.67 -6.40 9.47
N SER A 314 -7.73 -5.57 10.51
CA SER A 314 -8.88 -5.54 11.42
C SER A 314 -10.19 -5.15 10.69
N SER A 315 -11.33 -5.59 11.22
CA SER A 315 -12.63 -5.26 10.59
C SER A 315 -12.96 -3.78 10.67
N SER A 316 -12.55 -3.09 11.74
CA SER A 316 -12.74 -1.63 11.87
C SER A 316 -11.93 -0.86 10.83
N VAL A 317 -10.69 -1.27 10.53
CA VAL A 317 -9.87 -0.64 9.49
C VAL A 317 -10.47 -0.89 8.09
N GLN A 318 -11.04 -2.06 7.84
CA GLN A 318 -11.73 -2.33 6.57
C GLN A 318 -12.96 -1.45 6.39
N GLN A 319 -13.70 -1.20 7.47
CA GLN A 319 -14.87 -0.31 7.47
C GLN A 319 -14.45 1.15 7.26
N ASP A 320 -13.43 1.62 7.98
CA ASP A 320 -12.84 2.97 7.80
C ASP A 320 -12.32 3.18 6.38
N TYR A 321 -11.65 2.16 5.80
CA TYR A 321 -11.24 2.18 4.40
C TYR A 321 -12.44 2.34 3.44
N ILE A 322 -13.54 1.61 3.66
CA ILE A 322 -14.73 1.74 2.82
C ILE A 322 -15.32 3.15 2.97
N GLU A 323 -15.52 3.61 4.20
CA GLU A 323 -16.10 4.92 4.49
C GLU A 323 -15.35 6.04 3.80
N ARG A 324 -14.02 6.04 3.93
CA ARG A 324 -13.16 7.07 3.37
C ARG A 324 -13.01 6.97 1.86
N ARG A 325 -12.88 5.75 1.30
CA ARG A 325 -12.71 5.55 -0.15
C ARG A 325 -13.98 5.88 -0.94
N PHE A 326 -15.15 5.49 -0.42
CA PHE A 326 -16.42 5.62 -1.12
C PHE A 326 -17.27 6.79 -0.60
N GLY A 327 -16.79 7.50 0.42
CA GLY A 327 -17.47 8.64 1.03
C GLY A 327 -18.81 8.29 1.69
N THR A 328 -19.02 7.01 2.02
CA THR A 328 -20.29 6.45 2.50
C THR A 328 -20.02 5.39 3.54
N GLU A 329 -20.73 5.43 4.68
CA GLU A 329 -20.62 4.40 5.71
C GLU A 329 -20.92 3.01 5.11
N PRO A 330 -20.19 1.94 5.54
CA PRO A 330 -20.36 0.61 4.95
C PRO A 330 -21.79 0.07 5.00
N GLU A 331 -22.56 0.45 6.02
CA GLU A 331 -23.96 0.03 6.20
C GLU A 331 -24.94 0.72 5.22
N ASP A 332 -24.58 1.90 4.72
CA ASP A 332 -25.39 2.66 3.76
C ASP A 332 -24.97 2.41 2.31
N LEU A 333 -23.72 1.96 2.08
CA LEU A 333 -23.20 1.66 0.75
C LEU A 333 -23.73 0.31 0.25
N LEU A 334 -24.59 0.32 -0.76
CA LEU A 334 -25.09 -0.93 -1.35
C LEU A 334 -24.14 -1.48 -2.41
N VAL A 335 -23.93 -2.79 -2.40
CA VAL A 335 -23.05 -3.46 -3.36
C VAL A 335 -23.86 -4.34 -4.31
N TYR A 336 -23.52 -4.30 -5.60
CA TYR A 336 -24.13 -5.18 -6.60
C TYR A 336 -23.10 -5.86 -7.48
N THR A 337 -23.55 -6.89 -8.18
CA THR A 337 -22.76 -7.67 -9.15
C THR A 337 -23.55 -7.78 -10.46
N ASN A 338 -22.93 -8.32 -11.51
CA ASN A 338 -23.62 -8.63 -12.76
C ASN A 338 -24.71 -9.72 -12.60
N GLU A 339 -24.81 -10.37 -11.44
CA GLU A 339 -25.86 -11.34 -11.11
C GLU A 339 -27.04 -10.70 -10.35
N THR A 340 -26.96 -9.40 -10.01
CA THR A 340 -28.03 -8.68 -9.31
C THR A 340 -29.20 -8.41 -10.25
N PRO A 341 -30.47 -8.72 -9.86
CA PRO A 341 -31.63 -8.46 -10.70
C PRO A 341 -31.77 -6.99 -11.12
N SER A 342 -32.11 -6.75 -12.39
CA SER A 342 -32.20 -5.40 -12.98
C SER A 342 -33.26 -4.53 -12.31
N ILE A 343 -34.35 -5.13 -11.81
CA ILE A 343 -35.38 -4.42 -11.06
C ILE A 343 -34.85 -3.85 -9.74
N ALA A 344 -34.04 -4.63 -9.00
CA ALA A 344 -33.44 -4.18 -7.74
C ALA A 344 -32.45 -3.02 -7.98
N LEU A 345 -31.64 -3.12 -9.04
CA LEU A 345 -30.74 -2.04 -9.47
C LEU A 345 -31.51 -0.76 -9.83
N THR A 346 -32.59 -0.91 -10.58
CA THR A 346 -33.44 0.21 -11.01
C THR A 346 -34.03 0.94 -9.81
N TRP A 347 -34.53 0.19 -8.81
CA TRP A 347 -35.08 0.75 -7.57
C TRP A 347 -34.04 1.55 -6.79
N GLY A 348 -32.82 1.03 -6.65
CA GLY A 348 -31.72 1.74 -6.01
C GLY A 348 -31.33 3.02 -6.75
N MET A 349 -31.28 2.98 -8.10
CA MET A 349 -30.96 4.15 -8.93
C MET A 349 -32.01 5.25 -8.82
N GLN A 350 -33.31 4.91 -8.87
CA GLN A 350 -34.40 5.88 -8.76
C GLN A 350 -34.37 6.63 -7.41
N ARG A 351 -33.93 5.94 -6.35
CA ARG A 351 -33.80 6.51 -5.00
C ARG A 351 -32.45 7.18 -4.74
N GLN A 352 -31.55 7.20 -5.73
CA GLN A 352 -30.22 7.80 -5.61
C GLN A 352 -29.42 7.19 -4.45
N LEU A 353 -29.60 5.89 -4.20
CA LEU A 353 -28.82 5.20 -3.18
C LEU A 353 -27.35 5.12 -3.61
N PRO A 354 -26.40 5.24 -2.66
CA PRO A 354 -24.99 5.02 -2.96
C PRO A 354 -24.79 3.53 -3.28
N MET A 355 -24.39 3.25 -4.51
CA MET A 355 -24.25 1.88 -5.02
C MET A 355 -22.93 1.69 -5.74
N GLU A 356 -22.28 0.55 -5.50
CA GLU A 356 -21.01 0.19 -6.11
C GLU A 356 -21.04 -1.18 -6.79
N ASN A 357 -20.47 -1.25 -8.00
CA ASN A 357 -20.35 -2.49 -8.75
C ASN A 357 -19.14 -3.29 -8.26
N ALA A 358 -19.37 -4.34 -7.48
CA ALA A 358 -18.32 -5.18 -6.94
C ALA A 358 -17.47 -5.87 -8.02
N ASP A 359 -18.01 -6.08 -9.22
CA ASP A 359 -17.30 -6.73 -10.33
C ASP A 359 -16.29 -5.81 -11.04
N GLU A 360 -16.34 -4.50 -10.81
CA GLU A 360 -15.35 -3.54 -11.33
C GLU A 360 -14.04 -3.56 -10.53
N TYR A 361 -14.07 -4.14 -9.32
CA TYR A 361 -12.94 -4.18 -8.43
C TYR A 361 -12.22 -5.55 -8.45
N SER A 362 -10.97 -5.55 -7.99
CA SER A 362 -10.23 -6.80 -7.78
C SER A 362 -10.98 -7.73 -6.84
N ARG A 363 -10.79 -9.06 -6.98
CA ARG A 363 -11.48 -10.09 -6.17
C ARG A 363 -11.47 -9.82 -4.67
N ASN A 364 -10.43 -9.20 -4.16
CA ASN A 364 -10.26 -8.99 -2.74
C ASN A 364 -10.92 -7.69 -2.26
N VAL A 365 -10.87 -6.60 -3.05
CA VAL A 365 -11.67 -5.39 -2.76
C VAL A 365 -13.16 -5.74 -2.82
N ARG A 366 -13.56 -6.51 -3.84
CA ARG A 366 -14.88 -7.14 -3.89
C ARG A 366 -15.20 -7.91 -2.62
N GLY A 367 -14.28 -8.75 -2.16
CA GLY A 367 -14.46 -9.54 -0.92
C GLY A 367 -14.64 -8.69 0.34
N ILE A 368 -14.02 -7.51 0.40
CA ILE A 368 -14.19 -6.55 1.51
C ILE A 368 -15.56 -5.88 1.42
N LEU A 369 -15.91 -5.36 0.24
CA LEU A 369 -17.22 -4.76 -0.03
C LEU A 369 -18.35 -5.74 0.31
N THR A 370 -18.36 -6.94 -0.27
CA THR A 370 -19.43 -7.94 -0.03
C THR A 370 -19.48 -8.46 1.41
N LYS A 371 -18.44 -8.22 2.22
CA LYS A 371 -18.39 -8.67 3.61
C LYS A 371 -18.98 -7.63 4.57
N HIS A 372 -18.78 -6.34 4.29
CA HIS A 372 -19.14 -5.25 5.20
C HIS A 372 -20.33 -4.43 4.72
N CYS A 373 -20.65 -4.49 3.43
CA CYS A 373 -21.75 -3.75 2.83
C CYS A 373 -22.95 -4.66 2.53
N PRO A 374 -24.18 -4.18 2.74
CA PRO A 374 -25.37 -4.88 2.29
C PRO A 374 -25.43 -4.93 0.76
N THR A 375 -26.06 -5.97 0.23
CA THR A 375 -26.28 -6.07 -1.22
C THR A 375 -27.54 -5.30 -1.64
N VAL A 376 -27.56 -4.80 -2.88
CA VAL A 376 -28.77 -4.19 -3.46
C VAL A 376 -29.95 -5.16 -3.44
N GLN A 377 -29.68 -6.47 -3.61
CA GLN A 377 -30.71 -7.50 -3.56
C GLN A 377 -31.29 -7.66 -2.14
N GLU A 378 -30.46 -7.70 -1.10
CA GLU A 378 -30.92 -7.78 0.29
C GLU A 378 -31.76 -6.55 0.64
N TRP A 379 -31.26 -5.36 0.31
CA TRP A 379 -32.01 -4.12 0.52
C TRP A 379 -33.38 -4.15 -0.20
N TYR A 380 -33.42 -4.57 -1.47
CA TYR A 380 -34.67 -4.70 -2.22
C TYR A 380 -35.63 -5.74 -1.62
N SER A 381 -35.09 -6.87 -1.17
CA SER A 381 -35.86 -7.94 -0.54
C SER A 381 -36.48 -7.43 0.77
N ASP A 382 -35.71 -6.71 1.60
CA ASP A 382 -36.21 -6.12 2.84
C ASP A 382 -37.31 -5.07 2.60
N GLN A 383 -37.28 -4.33 1.48
CA GLN A 383 -38.37 -3.41 1.12
C GLN A 383 -39.66 -4.11 0.67
N THR A 384 -39.54 -5.34 0.15
CA THR A 384 -40.66 -6.11 -0.40
C THR A 384 -41.17 -7.19 0.58
N ASP A 385 -40.37 -7.56 1.57
CA ASP A 385 -40.71 -8.48 2.67
C ASP A 385 -41.71 -7.80 3.64
N GLY A 386 -42.98 -7.90 3.29
CA GLY A 386 -44.09 -7.25 3.98
C GLY A 386 -45.25 -6.92 3.05
N GLN A 387 -45.04 -6.99 1.74
CA GLN A 387 -46.09 -6.80 0.75
C GLN A 387 -47.10 -7.95 0.84
N SER A 388 -48.29 -7.65 1.35
CA SER A 388 -49.42 -8.57 1.30
C SER A 388 -50.37 -8.12 0.21
N ILE A 389 -50.71 -9.04 -0.68
CA ILE A 389 -51.71 -8.86 -1.73
C ILE A 389 -52.95 -9.60 -1.27
N GLU A 390 -53.98 -8.88 -0.85
CA GLU A 390 -55.29 -9.44 -0.53
C GLU A 390 -56.26 -9.10 -1.66
N VAL A 391 -56.53 -10.08 -2.53
CA VAL A 391 -57.42 -9.94 -3.68
C VAL A 391 -58.84 -9.63 -3.20
N ILE A 392 -59.50 -8.67 -3.85
CA ILE A 392 -60.87 -8.29 -3.60
C ILE A 392 -61.79 -9.19 -4.44
N GLU A 393 -62.44 -10.16 -3.79
CA GLU A 393 -63.31 -11.14 -4.47
C GLU A 393 -64.55 -10.51 -5.12
N ASP A 394 -65.08 -9.43 -4.55
CA ASP A 394 -66.30 -8.75 -4.99
C ASP A 394 -66.05 -7.23 -5.15
N PRO A 395 -65.46 -6.77 -6.28
CA PRO A 395 -65.25 -5.35 -6.54
C PRO A 395 -66.58 -4.59 -6.68
N GLU A 396 -66.57 -3.27 -6.46
CA GLU A 396 -67.76 -2.46 -6.72
C GLU A 396 -68.10 -2.44 -8.23
N PRO A 397 -69.37 -2.28 -8.64
CA PRO A 397 -69.77 -2.36 -10.05
C PRO A 397 -69.02 -1.39 -10.98
N GLU A 398 -68.56 -0.26 -10.45
CA GLU A 398 -67.79 0.75 -11.19
C GLU A 398 -66.33 0.30 -11.39
N GLN A 399 -65.78 -0.44 -10.42
CA GLN A 399 -64.45 -1.06 -10.49
C GLN A 399 -64.43 -2.28 -11.41
N GLU A 400 -65.46 -3.12 -11.32
CA GLU A 400 -65.68 -4.24 -12.25
C GLU A 400 -65.77 -3.73 -13.69
N ALA A 401 -66.53 -2.65 -13.93
CA ALA A 401 -66.62 -2.02 -15.25
C ALA A 401 -65.27 -1.43 -15.74
N PHE A 402 -64.39 -1.01 -14.83
CA PHE A 402 -63.04 -0.57 -15.20
C PHE A 402 -62.13 -1.75 -15.56
N LEU A 403 -62.17 -2.85 -14.80
CA LEU A 403 -61.44 -4.07 -15.11
C LEU A 403 -61.88 -4.63 -16.47
N GLU A 404 -63.19 -4.74 -16.70
CA GLU A 404 -63.77 -5.11 -18.00
C GLU A 404 -63.29 -4.15 -19.11
N TYR A 405 -63.23 -2.84 -18.87
CA TYR A 405 -62.68 -1.89 -19.85
C TYR A 405 -61.20 -2.17 -20.15
N VAL A 406 -60.39 -2.52 -19.14
CA VAL A 406 -58.99 -2.88 -19.37
C VAL A 406 -58.91 -4.16 -20.21
N GLU A 407 -59.62 -5.21 -19.84
CA GLU A 407 -59.56 -6.51 -20.50
C GLU A 407 -60.18 -6.53 -21.91
N ASP A 408 -61.30 -5.83 -22.12
CA ASP A 408 -62.05 -5.86 -23.38
C ASP A 408 -61.66 -4.74 -24.35
N GLU A 409 -61.19 -3.60 -23.83
CA GLU A 409 -60.89 -2.43 -24.67
C GLU A 409 -59.43 -2.01 -24.63
N LEU A 410 -58.65 -2.25 -23.56
CA LEU A 410 -57.25 -1.83 -23.50
C LEU A 410 -56.30 -2.93 -23.96
N VAL A 411 -56.35 -4.10 -23.32
CA VAL A 411 -55.48 -5.25 -23.62
C VAL A 411 -55.60 -5.70 -25.07
N PRO A 412 -56.79 -5.80 -25.71
CA PRO A 412 -56.88 -6.27 -27.09
C PRO A 412 -56.33 -5.26 -28.11
N ARG A 413 -56.14 -4.00 -27.69
CA ARG A 413 -55.45 -2.98 -28.49
C ARG A 413 -53.95 -3.06 -28.34
N THR A 414 -53.47 -3.64 -27.25
CA THR A 414 -52.07 -4.04 -27.10
C THR A 414 -51.85 -5.41 -27.74
N ARG A 415 -50.65 -5.73 -28.20
CA ARG A 415 -50.34 -7.09 -28.71
C ARG A 415 -50.10 -8.12 -27.60
N THR A 416 -50.46 -7.77 -26.37
CA THR A 416 -50.32 -8.56 -25.16
C THR A 416 -51.43 -9.61 -25.03
N TYR A 417 -51.08 -10.80 -24.56
CA TYR A 417 -52.02 -11.89 -24.32
C TYR A 417 -51.63 -12.66 -23.06
N GLY A 418 -52.63 -13.18 -22.34
CA GLY A 418 -52.37 -14.06 -21.19
C GLY A 418 -51.96 -13.31 -19.93
N VAL A 419 -52.54 -12.13 -19.73
CA VAL A 419 -52.43 -11.35 -18.50
C VAL A 419 -53.82 -11.08 -17.96
N ASP A 420 -54.03 -11.39 -16.69
CA ASP A 420 -55.29 -11.15 -15.97
C ASP A 420 -55.19 -9.85 -15.15
N PHE A 421 -56.33 -9.23 -14.83
CA PHE A 421 -56.39 -8.03 -14.00
C PHE A 421 -57.28 -8.24 -12.79
N GLU A 422 -56.71 -8.03 -11.60
CA GLU A 422 -57.45 -8.14 -10.35
C GLU A 422 -57.31 -6.88 -9.51
N LEU A 423 -58.35 -6.57 -8.73
CA LEU A 423 -58.28 -5.52 -7.73
C LEU A 423 -57.81 -6.15 -6.41
N ALA A 424 -56.82 -5.55 -5.77
CA ALA A 424 -56.30 -6.06 -4.50
C ALA A 424 -56.01 -4.93 -3.51
N TYR A 425 -56.08 -5.25 -2.22
CA TYR A 425 -55.45 -4.43 -1.18
C TYR A 425 -53.98 -4.81 -1.13
N ILE A 426 -53.13 -3.93 -1.67
CA ILE A 426 -51.67 -4.10 -1.61
C ILE A 426 -51.19 -3.26 -0.42
N SER A 427 -50.90 -3.93 0.68
CA SER A 427 -50.32 -3.28 1.86
C SER A 427 -48.81 -3.19 1.69
N GLU A 428 -48.28 -1.97 1.60
CA GLU A 428 -46.86 -1.70 1.75
C GLU A 428 -46.64 -0.98 3.07
N ASP A 429 -45.77 -1.50 3.93
CA ASP A 429 -45.15 -0.74 5.00
C ASP A 429 -43.90 -0.06 4.40
N THR A 430 -44.10 1.00 3.61
CA THR A 430 -42.97 1.84 3.15
C THR A 430 -43.20 3.30 3.52
N GLU A 431 -42.12 4.00 3.87
CA GLU A 431 -42.17 5.43 4.23
C GLU A 431 -42.41 6.35 3.00
N ASP A 432 -42.35 5.81 1.77
CA ASP A 432 -42.16 6.56 0.52
C ASP A 432 -43.40 6.69 -0.39
N GLY A 433 -44.50 5.96 -0.14
CA GLY A 433 -45.71 6.08 -0.95
C GLY A 433 -46.56 4.81 -0.98
N GLN A 434 -47.67 4.87 -1.73
CA GLN A 434 -48.53 3.70 -1.96
C GLN A 434 -48.29 3.20 -3.39
N THR A 435 -47.87 1.94 -3.56
CA THR A 435 -47.86 1.28 -4.87
C THR A 435 -49.24 1.32 -5.50
N HIS A 436 -49.33 1.80 -6.74
CA HIS A 436 -50.59 1.92 -7.45
C HIS A 436 -51.04 0.61 -8.10
N ALA A 437 -50.10 -0.17 -8.64
CA ALA A 437 -50.36 -1.49 -9.20
C ALA A 437 -49.05 -2.29 -9.20
N THR A 438 -49.14 -3.62 -9.34
CA THR A 438 -47.98 -4.49 -9.48
C THR A 438 -48.31 -5.67 -10.39
N TYR A 439 -47.39 -6.05 -11.27
CA TYR A 439 -47.45 -7.30 -12.02
C TYR A 439 -46.84 -8.47 -11.23
N SER A 440 -47.53 -9.62 -11.20
CA SER A 440 -47.04 -10.89 -10.66
C SER A 440 -46.74 -11.86 -11.81
N PRO A 441 -45.46 -12.16 -12.10
CA PRO A 441 -45.10 -13.12 -13.14
C PRO A 441 -45.57 -14.54 -12.85
N GLY A 442 -45.70 -14.91 -11.57
CA GLY A 442 -46.11 -16.26 -11.16
C GLY A 442 -47.60 -16.54 -11.41
N ASP A 443 -48.43 -15.51 -11.25
CA ASP A 443 -49.88 -15.58 -11.47
C ASP A 443 -50.28 -15.05 -12.85
N GLU A 444 -49.33 -14.53 -13.63
CA GLU A 444 -49.59 -13.80 -14.89
C GLU A 444 -50.68 -12.72 -14.70
N THR A 445 -50.69 -12.05 -13.54
CA THR A 445 -51.77 -11.15 -13.12
C THR A 445 -51.23 -9.78 -12.74
N VAL A 446 -51.89 -8.72 -13.19
CA VAL A 446 -51.68 -7.35 -12.72
C VAL A 446 -52.68 -7.05 -11.61
N TYR A 447 -52.15 -6.78 -10.41
CA TYR A 447 -52.94 -6.37 -9.26
C TYR A 447 -53.01 -4.85 -9.15
N LEU A 448 -54.21 -4.29 -9.22
CA LEU A 448 -54.48 -2.86 -9.04
C LEU A 448 -54.75 -2.55 -7.58
N ASN A 449 -54.01 -1.61 -6.98
CA ASN A 449 -54.12 -1.33 -5.55
C ASN A 449 -55.34 -0.47 -5.21
N ALA A 450 -56.33 -1.06 -4.55
CA ALA A 450 -57.51 -0.36 -4.06
C ALA A 450 -57.23 0.66 -2.93
N PHE A 451 -56.06 0.58 -2.27
CA PHE A 451 -55.65 1.62 -1.31
C PHE A 451 -55.16 2.90 -2.00
N ALA A 452 -54.58 2.77 -3.19
CA ALA A 452 -53.89 3.86 -3.87
C ALA A 452 -54.79 4.65 -4.83
N ASP A 453 -55.85 4.01 -5.35
CA ASP A 453 -56.84 4.64 -6.23
C ASP A 453 -58.20 3.91 -6.13
N ASP A 454 -59.29 4.57 -6.51
CA ASP A 454 -60.64 4.00 -6.49
C ASP A 454 -60.93 3.08 -7.70
N TRP A 455 -60.14 3.21 -8.77
CA TRP A 455 -60.27 2.45 -10.02
C TRP A 455 -61.68 2.45 -10.64
N ASP A 456 -62.44 3.53 -10.45
CA ASP A 456 -63.87 3.62 -10.84
C ASP A 456 -64.12 3.87 -12.35
N ARG A 457 -63.10 4.37 -13.07
CA ARG A 457 -63.20 4.75 -14.49
C ARG A 457 -61.83 4.97 -15.15
N PRO A 458 -61.75 4.89 -16.49
CA PRO A 458 -60.52 5.21 -17.20
C PRO A 458 -60.12 6.68 -17.08
N SER A 459 -58.84 6.89 -16.77
CA SER A 459 -58.17 8.20 -16.81
C SER A 459 -56.77 8.03 -17.41
N PRO A 460 -56.15 9.09 -17.96
CA PRO A 460 -54.79 8.99 -18.50
C PRO A 460 -53.77 8.44 -17.49
N ARG A 461 -53.92 8.77 -16.20
CA ARG A 461 -53.05 8.26 -15.13
C ARG A 461 -53.23 6.75 -14.94
N ARG A 462 -54.48 6.28 -14.79
CA ARG A 462 -54.79 4.85 -14.57
C ARG A 462 -54.44 3.98 -15.76
N ILE A 463 -54.71 4.48 -16.98
CA ILE A 463 -54.28 3.82 -18.21
C ILE A 463 -52.76 3.76 -18.28
N GLY A 464 -52.05 4.85 -17.94
CA GLY A 464 -50.61 4.87 -17.87
C GLY A 464 -50.04 3.87 -16.85
N THR A 465 -50.69 3.72 -15.68
CA THR A 465 -50.33 2.70 -14.69
C THR A 465 -50.55 1.29 -15.21
N VAL A 466 -51.69 1.00 -15.85
CA VAL A 466 -51.94 -0.32 -16.45
C VAL A 466 -50.89 -0.64 -17.54
N LEU A 467 -50.57 0.33 -18.39
CA LEU A 467 -49.54 0.16 -19.43
C LEU A 467 -48.15 -0.05 -18.85
N HIS A 468 -47.83 0.57 -17.71
CA HIS A 468 -46.58 0.35 -16.99
C HIS A 468 -46.45 -1.12 -16.56
N GLU A 469 -47.51 -1.67 -15.93
CA GLU A 469 -47.50 -3.06 -15.46
C GLU A 469 -47.54 -4.06 -16.63
N LEU A 470 -48.26 -3.75 -17.71
CA LEU A 470 -48.22 -4.54 -18.95
C LEU A 470 -46.82 -4.57 -19.57
N GLY A 471 -46.05 -3.48 -19.43
CA GLY A 471 -44.64 -3.48 -19.82
C GLY A 471 -43.84 -4.56 -19.10
N HIS A 472 -44.06 -4.75 -17.79
CA HIS A 472 -43.42 -5.82 -17.00
C HIS A 472 -43.91 -7.21 -17.36
N HIS A 473 -45.09 -7.36 -17.97
CA HIS A 473 -45.55 -8.64 -18.51
C HIS A 473 -44.89 -8.97 -19.85
N GLU A 474 -44.71 -7.98 -20.72
CA GLU A 474 -44.07 -8.16 -22.02
C GLU A 474 -42.55 -8.38 -21.94
N THR A 475 -41.95 -7.99 -20.83
CA THR A 475 -40.52 -8.18 -20.56
C THR A 475 -40.30 -9.14 -19.40
N ASN A 476 -39.06 -9.55 -19.17
CA ASN A 476 -38.72 -10.32 -17.99
C ASN A 476 -38.33 -9.34 -16.88
N PRO A 477 -39.16 -9.09 -15.85
CA PRO A 477 -38.86 -8.06 -14.85
C PRO A 477 -37.57 -8.33 -14.06
N ASP A 478 -37.17 -9.60 -13.90
CA ASP A 478 -35.92 -9.96 -13.22
C ASP A 478 -34.67 -9.61 -14.06
N GLU A 479 -34.76 -9.73 -15.40
CA GLU A 479 -33.67 -9.45 -16.34
C GLU A 479 -33.69 -8.01 -16.86
N ASP A 480 -34.87 -7.45 -17.10
CA ASP A 480 -35.09 -6.21 -17.83
C ASP A 480 -35.42 -5.03 -16.90
N GLY A 481 -36.09 -5.24 -15.76
CA GLY A 481 -36.52 -4.16 -14.85
C GLY A 481 -37.25 -3.02 -15.60
N HIS A 482 -36.83 -1.77 -15.40
CA HIS A 482 -37.23 -0.64 -16.26
C HIS A 482 -36.15 -0.26 -17.29
N GLY A 483 -35.48 -1.27 -17.85
CA GLY A 483 -34.43 -1.12 -18.86
C GLY A 483 -34.95 -0.71 -20.23
N PRO A 484 -34.05 -0.62 -21.25
CA PRO A 484 -34.42 -0.20 -22.60
C PRO A 484 -35.53 -1.05 -23.22
N ASP A 485 -35.52 -2.36 -22.99
CA ASP A 485 -36.52 -3.27 -23.54
C ASP A 485 -37.89 -3.04 -22.90
N TRP A 486 -37.95 -2.74 -21.60
CA TRP A 486 -39.19 -2.33 -20.92
C TRP A 486 -39.72 -0.99 -21.44
N TYR A 487 -38.85 0.02 -21.59
CA TYR A 487 -39.27 1.31 -22.17
C TYR A 487 -39.80 1.14 -23.60
N HIS A 488 -39.15 0.31 -24.40
CA HIS A 488 -39.61 -0.01 -25.75
C HIS A 488 -40.94 -0.76 -25.74
N ALA A 489 -41.14 -1.70 -24.82
CA ALA A 489 -42.42 -2.38 -24.65
C ALA A 489 -43.53 -1.37 -24.30
N VAL A 490 -43.34 -0.52 -23.30
CA VAL A 490 -44.35 0.49 -22.92
C VAL A 490 -44.62 1.50 -24.05
N GLU A 491 -43.59 1.90 -24.80
CA GLU A 491 -43.74 2.76 -25.99
C GLU A 491 -44.55 2.07 -27.10
N GLU A 492 -44.29 0.80 -27.39
CA GLU A 492 -45.04 0.02 -28.40
C GLU A 492 -46.50 -0.16 -27.97
N LEU A 493 -46.74 -0.57 -26.72
CA LEU A 493 -48.08 -0.73 -26.14
C LEU A 493 -48.88 0.59 -26.23
N SER A 494 -48.24 1.71 -25.87
CA SER A 494 -48.84 3.03 -25.97
C SER A 494 -49.13 3.42 -27.43
N GLY A 495 -48.21 3.11 -28.33
CA GLY A 495 -48.32 3.37 -29.77
C GLY A 495 -49.46 2.60 -30.41
N ASP A 496 -49.61 1.32 -30.10
CA ASP A 496 -50.68 0.46 -30.62
C ASP A 496 -52.06 0.99 -30.21
N ILE A 497 -52.23 1.42 -28.95
CA ILE A 497 -53.48 2.05 -28.49
C ILE A 497 -53.79 3.34 -29.23
N ILE A 498 -52.79 4.22 -29.41
CA ILE A 498 -52.98 5.49 -30.11
C ILE A 498 -53.36 5.23 -31.58
N GLN A 499 -52.73 4.25 -32.22
CA GLN A 499 -53.01 3.91 -33.61
C GLN A 499 -54.43 3.35 -33.79
N ASP A 500 -54.88 2.42 -32.95
CA ASP A 500 -56.26 1.89 -33.01
C ASP A 500 -57.31 3.00 -32.83
N LEU A 501 -57.08 3.90 -31.86
CA LEU A 501 -57.97 5.05 -31.62
C LEU A 501 -58.01 6.00 -32.81
N GLN A 502 -56.88 6.25 -33.47
CA GLN A 502 -56.81 7.08 -34.68
C GLN A 502 -57.52 6.44 -35.87
N GLU A 503 -57.38 5.12 -36.08
CA GLU A 503 -58.06 4.39 -37.16
C GLU A 503 -59.58 4.40 -36.98
N ARG A 504 -60.06 4.23 -35.75
CA ARG A 504 -61.50 4.31 -35.41
C ARG A 504 -62.07 5.73 -35.57
N LEU A 505 -61.30 6.76 -35.21
CA LEU A 505 -61.71 8.16 -35.41
C LEU A 505 -61.65 8.59 -36.88
N GLY A 506 -60.70 8.07 -37.66
CA GLY A 506 -60.58 8.28 -39.10
C GLY A 506 -61.71 7.62 -39.90
N GLY A 507 -62.17 6.43 -39.48
CA GLY A 507 -63.30 5.73 -40.08
C GLY A 507 -64.67 6.42 -39.91
N LEU A 508 -64.79 7.37 -38.99
CA LEU A 508 -66.01 8.17 -38.78
C LEU A 508 -66.17 9.34 -39.78
N TYR A 509 -65.15 9.63 -40.59
CA TYR A 509 -65.16 10.73 -41.57
C TYR A 509 -65.24 10.29 -43.04
N ASP A 510 -65.26 8.98 -43.32
CA ASP A 510 -65.28 8.39 -44.67
C ASP A 510 -66.59 7.64 -45.00
N ASP A 511 -67.76 8.21 -44.66
CA ASP A 511 -69.05 7.78 -45.23
C ASP A 511 -69.88 9.03 -45.65
N PRO A 512 -70.22 9.24 -46.95
CA PRO A 512 -70.93 10.43 -47.45
C PRO A 512 -72.39 10.59 -47.00
#